data_AF-L8TLD4-F1
#
_entry.id   AF-L8TLD4-F1
#
_cell.length_a   1.000
_cell.length_b   1.000
_cell.length_c   1.000
_cell.angle_alpha   90.00
_cell.angle_beta   90.00
_cell.angle_gamma   90.00
#
_symmetry.space_group_name_H-M   'P 1'
#
loop_
_entity.id
_entity.type
_entity.pdbx_description
1 polymer ?
#
loop_
_entity_poly.entity_id
_entity_poly.type
_entity_poly.pdbx_seq_one_letter_code
_entity_poly.pdbx_strand_id
1 'polypeptide(L)'
;MVPWQSERSIVRWKGDRAAKAHAKWQSVVTAAAKQARRSWVPEVRPAVDTAGLSAAVEAADLAVILHEDAVRPLRSVLEGWQAGGGGAEPREVLLIVGPEGGISPREVTRLCDKGAVTALLGNHVLRSSTAGPAAVVLASDILGRWAATAP
;
A
#
# COMPACT_ATOMS: atom_id res chain seq x y z
N MET A 1 -3.49 -7.10 -2.41
CA MET A 1 -4.12 -5.84 -1.99
C MET A 1 -4.88 -6.09 -0.69
N VAL A 2 -4.70 -5.24 0.32
CA VAL A 2 -5.37 -5.36 1.63
C VAL A 2 -6.32 -4.19 1.80
N PRO A 3 -7.65 -4.38 1.72
CA PRO A 3 -8.60 -3.33 2.04
C PRO A 3 -8.53 -3.01 3.54
N TRP A 4 -8.42 -1.73 3.88
CA TRP A 4 -8.30 -1.28 5.27
C TRP A 4 -9.48 -0.40 5.68
N GLN A 5 -10.18 -0.83 6.72
CA GLN A 5 -11.23 -0.06 7.39
C GLN A 5 -10.58 0.90 8.38
N SER A 6 -10.18 2.08 7.91
CA SER A 6 -9.64 3.11 8.79
C SER A 6 -10.72 3.81 9.62
N GLU A 7 -10.30 4.53 10.65
CA GLU A 7 -11.13 5.29 11.57
C GLU A 7 -11.97 6.33 10.82
N ARG A 8 -11.34 7.08 9.90
CA ARG A 8 -11.96 8.17 9.14
C ARG A 8 -12.57 7.74 7.80
N SER A 9 -12.67 6.44 7.55
CA SER A 9 -13.41 5.92 6.38
C SER A 9 -14.92 6.13 6.55
N ILE A 10 -15.53 6.84 5.60
CA ILE A 10 -16.98 7.09 5.57
C ILE A 10 -17.74 5.79 5.37
N VAL A 11 -17.25 4.93 4.48
CA VAL A 11 -17.87 3.63 4.23
C VAL A 11 -17.48 2.66 5.33
N ARG A 12 -18.48 2.01 5.93
CA ARG A 12 -18.30 0.92 6.89
C ARG A 12 -18.64 -0.42 6.23
N TRP A 13 -17.68 -1.33 6.18
CA TRP A 13 -17.84 -2.68 5.63
C TRP A 13 -18.13 -3.67 6.77
N LYS A 14 -19.39 -4.05 6.94
CA LYS A 14 -19.82 -5.06 7.93
C LYS A 14 -20.77 -6.08 7.28
N GLY A 15 -20.72 -7.33 7.74
CA GLY A 15 -21.59 -8.42 7.28
C GLY A 15 -21.66 -8.53 5.76
N ASP A 16 -22.87 -8.69 5.22
CA ASP A 16 -23.13 -8.82 3.78
C ASP A 16 -22.55 -7.68 2.94
N ARG A 17 -22.46 -6.46 3.49
CA ARG A 17 -21.89 -5.32 2.77
C ARG A 17 -20.38 -5.50 2.55
N ALA A 18 -19.67 -6.09 3.52
CA ALA A 18 -18.26 -6.40 3.37
C ALA A 18 -18.04 -7.51 2.32
N ALA A 19 -18.83 -8.58 2.38
CA ALA A 19 -18.76 -9.67 1.40
C ALA A 19 -19.04 -9.18 -0.03
N LYS A 20 -20.09 -8.37 -0.23
CA LYS A 20 -20.41 -7.79 -1.55
C LYS A 20 -19.31 -6.84 -2.05
N ALA A 21 -18.73 -6.02 -1.18
CA ALA A 21 -17.62 -5.14 -1.55
C ALA A 21 -16.39 -5.94 -1.96
N HIS A 22 -16.04 -6.97 -1.19
CA HIS A 22 -14.91 -7.85 -1.47
C HIS A 22 -15.06 -8.58 -2.80
N ALA A 23 -16.22 -9.20 -3.06
CA ALA A 23 -16.53 -9.84 -4.34
C ALA A 23 -16.43 -8.85 -5.53
N LYS A 24 -16.92 -7.62 -5.34
CA LYS A 24 -16.79 -6.56 -6.34
C LYS A 24 -15.32 -6.23 -6.61
N TRP A 25 -14.49 -6.07 -5.59
CA TRP A 25 -13.07 -5.77 -5.76
C TRP A 25 -12.33 -6.92 -6.44
N GLN A 26 -12.61 -8.17 -6.08
CA GLN A 26 -12.06 -9.34 -6.76
C GLN A 26 -12.41 -9.35 -8.25
N SER A 27 -13.67 -9.04 -8.61
CA SER A 27 -14.09 -8.93 -10.00
C SER A 27 -13.33 -7.84 -10.75
N VAL A 28 -13.13 -6.66 -10.14
CA VAL A 28 -12.37 -5.56 -10.75
C VAL A 28 -10.91 -5.95 -10.96
N VAL A 29 -10.26 -6.54 -9.96
CA VAL A 29 -8.86 -6.97 -10.07
C VAL A 29 -8.69 -8.06 -11.12
N THR A 30 -9.63 -9.01 -11.20
CA THR A 30 -9.63 -10.05 -12.24
C THR A 30 -9.77 -9.45 -13.64
N ALA A 31 -10.69 -8.50 -13.83
CA ALA A 31 -10.87 -7.82 -15.12
C ALA A 31 -9.62 -7.01 -15.51
N ALA A 32 -9.04 -6.27 -14.57
CA ALA A 32 -7.82 -5.50 -14.78
C ALA A 32 -6.61 -6.40 -15.10
N ALA A 33 -6.46 -7.53 -14.41
CA ALA A 33 -5.40 -8.49 -14.68
C ALA A 33 -5.51 -9.07 -16.10
N LYS A 34 -6.73 -9.39 -16.56
CA LYS A 34 -7.00 -9.83 -17.95
C LYS A 34 -6.65 -8.73 -18.96
N GLN A 35 -7.10 -7.50 -18.75
CA GLN A 35 -6.81 -6.37 -19.63
C GLN A 35 -5.30 -6.07 -19.73
N ALA A 36 -4.59 -6.18 -18.61
CA ALA A 36 -3.15 -6.02 -18.53
C ALA A 36 -2.36 -7.25 -19.00
N ARG A 37 -3.03 -8.33 -19.46
CA ARG A 37 -2.42 -9.60 -19.90
C ARG A 37 -1.46 -10.19 -18.88
N ARG A 38 -1.79 -10.11 -17.59
CA ARG A 38 -0.99 -10.73 -16.53
C ARG A 38 -1.21 -12.23 -16.52
N SER A 39 -0.14 -13.01 -16.36
CA SER A 39 -0.19 -14.46 -16.18
C SER A 39 -0.80 -14.89 -14.84
N TRP A 40 -0.98 -13.96 -13.91
CA TRP A 40 -1.55 -14.19 -12.59
C TRP A 40 -2.45 -13.02 -12.17
N VAL A 41 -3.44 -13.32 -11.34
CA VAL A 41 -4.38 -12.33 -10.78
C VAL A 41 -3.92 -11.95 -9.38
N PRO A 42 -3.69 -10.65 -9.08
CA PRO A 42 -3.37 -10.22 -7.72
C PRO A 42 -4.46 -10.57 -6.71
N GLU A 43 -4.05 -11.06 -5.54
CA GLU A 43 -4.99 -11.38 -4.47
C GLU A 43 -5.62 -10.11 -3.88
N VAL A 44 -6.93 -10.16 -3.64
CA VAL A 44 -7.65 -9.19 -2.79
C VAL A 44 -7.94 -9.88 -1.46
N ARG A 45 -7.18 -9.52 -0.42
CA ARG A 45 -7.33 -10.08 0.93
C ARG A 45 -8.63 -9.58 1.58
N PRO A 46 -9.14 -10.27 2.63
CA PRO A 46 -10.25 -9.77 3.43
C PRO A 46 -9.96 -8.37 3.98
N ALA A 47 -11.01 -7.58 4.18
CA ALA A 47 -10.86 -6.26 4.79
C ALA A 47 -10.39 -6.41 6.25
N VAL A 48 -9.44 -5.57 6.65
CA VAL A 48 -8.90 -5.54 8.02
C VAL A 48 -9.17 -4.19 8.66
N ASP A 49 -9.20 -4.16 9.99
CA ASP A 49 -9.13 -2.93 10.77
C ASP A 49 -7.65 -2.51 10.98
N THR A 50 -7.43 -1.45 11.76
CA THR A 50 -6.06 -0.98 12.05
C THR A 50 -5.24 -2.00 12.83
N ALA A 51 -5.86 -2.88 13.62
CA ALA A 51 -5.14 -3.96 14.30
C ALA A 51 -4.65 -5.03 13.31
N GLY A 52 -5.50 -5.44 12.37
CA GLY A 52 -5.09 -6.36 11.30
C GLY A 52 -4.07 -5.74 10.34
N LEU A 53 -4.18 -4.43 10.04
CA LEU A 53 -3.17 -3.74 9.25
C LEU A 53 -1.82 -3.66 10.00
N SER A 54 -1.85 -3.44 11.32
CA SER A 54 -0.65 -3.47 12.18
C SER A 54 0.12 -4.78 12.06
N ALA A 55 -0.59 -5.92 11.99
CA ALA A 55 0.04 -7.22 11.79
C ALA A 55 0.67 -7.36 10.39
N ALA A 56 0.05 -6.77 9.36
CA ALA A 56 0.63 -6.75 8.01
C ALA A 56 1.86 -5.84 7.93
N VAL A 57 1.89 -4.74 8.69
CA VAL A 57 3.06 -3.87 8.82
C VAL A 57 4.23 -4.63 9.44
N GLU A 58 4.00 -5.33 10.54
CA GLU A 58 5.03 -6.07 11.28
C GLU A 58 5.61 -7.24 10.46
N ALA A 59 4.83 -7.79 9.52
CA ALA A 59 5.25 -8.88 8.65
C ALA A 59 5.99 -8.42 7.36
N ALA A 60 5.89 -7.14 6.98
CA ALA A 60 6.49 -6.63 5.74
C ALA A 60 7.96 -6.23 5.96
N ASP A 61 8.81 -6.37 4.94
CA ASP A 61 10.19 -5.90 4.98
C ASP A 61 10.30 -4.36 4.96
N LEU A 62 9.27 -3.69 4.42
CA LEU A 62 9.10 -2.25 4.47
C LEU A 62 7.62 -1.91 4.43
N ALA A 63 7.14 -1.12 5.39
CA ALA A 63 5.82 -0.51 5.34
C ALA A 63 5.92 1.01 5.27
N VAL A 64 5.26 1.62 4.29
CA VAL A 64 5.29 3.07 4.08
C VAL A 64 3.88 3.65 4.08
N ILE A 65 3.62 4.57 5.00
CA ILE A 65 2.41 5.37 5.06
C ILE A 65 2.60 6.59 4.18
N LEU A 66 1.79 6.70 3.12
CA LEU A 66 1.73 7.89 2.28
C LEU A 66 0.91 8.95 3.01
N HIS A 67 1.59 9.90 3.63
CA HIS A 67 0.99 10.88 4.54
C HIS A 67 1.33 12.30 4.11
N GLU A 68 0.33 13.18 4.09
CA GLU A 68 0.47 14.58 3.66
C GLU A 68 1.45 15.40 4.52
N ASP A 69 1.50 15.12 5.82
CA ASP A 69 2.42 15.78 6.77
C ASP A 69 3.81 15.11 6.85
N ALA A 70 4.11 14.14 5.98
CA ALA A 70 5.42 13.50 5.97
C ALA A 70 6.52 14.45 5.46
N VAL A 71 7.72 14.35 6.03
CA VAL A 71 8.85 15.21 5.66
C VAL A 71 9.72 14.57 4.58
N ARG A 72 9.90 13.24 4.62
CA ARG A 72 10.81 12.53 3.70
C ARG A 72 10.08 12.15 2.41
N PRO A 73 10.62 12.44 1.22
CA PRO A 73 10.06 11.95 -0.03
C PRO A 73 10.07 10.41 -0.10
N LEU A 74 9.04 9.83 -0.74
CA LEU A 74 8.95 8.37 -0.95
C LEU A 74 10.20 7.81 -1.64
N ARG A 75 10.75 8.55 -2.61
CA ARG A 75 12.00 8.17 -3.29
C ARG A 75 13.14 7.92 -2.31
N SER A 76 13.40 8.87 -1.42
CA SER A 76 14.51 8.79 -0.46
C SER A 76 14.32 7.64 0.54
N VAL A 77 13.08 7.35 0.93
CA VAL A 77 12.77 6.19 1.79
C VAL A 77 13.08 4.87 1.07
N LEU A 78 12.66 4.74 -0.19
CA LEU A 78 12.88 3.53 -0.99
C LEU A 78 14.36 3.31 -1.34
N GLU A 79 15.06 4.36 -1.78
CA GLU A 79 16.50 4.31 -2.10
C GLU A 79 17.32 3.96 -0.85
N GLY A 80 17.00 4.57 0.30
CA GLY A 80 17.66 4.26 1.57
C GLY A 80 17.43 2.81 2.02
N TRP A 81 16.22 2.29 1.86
CA TRP A 81 15.91 0.90 2.18
C TRP A 81 16.62 -0.09 1.24
N GLN A 82 16.68 0.20 -0.06
CA GLN A 82 17.39 -0.61 -1.05
C GLN A 82 18.91 -0.62 -0.82
N ALA A 83 19.49 0.54 -0.49
CA ALA A 83 20.91 0.67 -0.18
C ALA A 83 21.31 -0.10 1.09
N GLY A 84 20.38 -0.32 2.02
CA GLY A 84 20.57 -1.19 3.19
C GLY A 84 20.78 -2.67 2.85
N GLY A 85 20.69 -3.04 1.58
CA GLY A 85 20.86 -4.41 1.10
C GLY A 85 19.62 -5.27 1.32
N GLY A 86 19.59 -6.40 0.65
CA GLY A 86 18.58 -7.45 0.78
C GLY A 86 19.18 -8.76 0.29
N GLY A 87 18.87 -9.86 0.97
CA GLY A 87 19.28 -11.19 0.51
C GLY A 87 18.65 -11.55 -0.84
N ALA A 88 18.93 -12.75 -1.33
CA ALA A 88 18.34 -13.26 -2.57
C ALA A 88 16.81 -13.52 -2.48
N GLU A 89 16.24 -13.41 -1.27
CA GLU A 89 14.82 -13.69 -1.02
C GLU A 89 13.91 -12.54 -1.51
N PRO A 90 12.70 -12.87 -1.99
CA PRO A 90 11.68 -11.86 -2.31
C PRO A 90 11.33 -11.03 -1.07
N ARG A 91 11.36 -9.71 -1.21
CA ARG A 91 11.01 -8.76 -0.13
C ARG A 91 9.66 -8.12 -0.37
N GLU A 92 8.86 -8.01 0.68
CA GLU A 92 7.53 -7.39 0.63
C GLU A 92 7.59 -5.91 1.02
N VAL A 93 7.08 -5.05 0.13
CA VAL A 93 6.89 -3.62 0.38
C VAL A 93 5.40 -3.32 0.47
N LEU A 94 4.95 -2.86 1.64
CA LEU A 94 3.58 -2.46 1.91
C LEU A 94 3.43 -0.94 1.78
N LEU A 95 2.68 -0.50 0.77
CA LEU A 95 2.32 0.91 0.58
C LEU A 95 0.91 1.16 1.16
N ILE A 96 0.81 2.05 2.14
CA ILE A 96 -0.43 2.34 2.88
C ILE A 96 -1.00 3.68 2.42
N VAL A 97 -2.23 3.64 1.92
CA VAL A 97 -2.99 4.81 1.43
C VAL A 97 -4.23 4.98 2.30
N GLY A 98 -4.41 6.16 2.87
CA GLY A 98 -5.61 6.51 3.65
C GLY A 98 -6.85 6.82 2.81
N PRO A 99 -8.04 6.87 3.44
CA PRO A 99 -9.26 7.35 2.79
C PRO A 99 -9.20 8.86 2.54
N GLU A 100 -10.23 9.42 1.91
CA GLU A 100 -10.38 10.86 1.69
C GLU A 100 -10.40 11.67 3.00
N GLY A 101 -10.82 11.07 4.12
CA GLY A 101 -10.78 11.70 5.44
C GLY A 101 -9.39 11.75 6.09
N GLY A 102 -8.35 11.27 5.40
CA GLY A 102 -7.00 11.13 5.92
C GLY A 102 -6.87 9.96 6.91
N ILE A 103 -5.65 9.78 7.41
CA ILE A 103 -5.32 8.80 8.45
C ILE A 103 -5.30 9.55 9.78
N SER A 104 -5.90 9.00 10.84
CA SER A 104 -5.87 9.70 12.13
C SER A 104 -4.46 9.67 12.73
N PRO A 105 -4.04 10.70 13.51
CA PRO A 105 -2.74 10.67 14.18
C PRO A 105 -2.52 9.42 15.03
N ARG A 106 -3.60 8.90 15.65
CA ARG A 106 -3.56 7.66 16.43
C ARG A 106 -3.25 6.44 15.56
N GLU A 107 -3.83 6.37 14.36
CA GLU A 107 -3.53 5.31 13.40
C GLU A 107 -2.10 5.40 12.88
N VAL A 108 -1.61 6.61 12.58
CA VAL A 108 -0.21 6.82 12.19
C VAL A 108 0.73 6.33 13.29
N THR A 109 0.55 6.79 14.53
CA THR A 109 1.37 6.35 15.68
C THR A 109 1.34 4.82 15.80
N ARG A 110 0.16 4.21 15.80
CA ARG A 110 0.01 2.76 15.96
C ARG A 110 0.71 1.94 14.87
N LEU A 111 0.65 2.40 13.62
CA LEU A 111 1.33 1.73 12.51
C LEU A 111 2.84 1.96 12.55
N CYS A 112 3.29 3.15 12.94
CA CYS A 112 4.71 3.44 13.13
C CYS A 112 5.32 2.63 14.29
N ASP A 113 4.58 2.42 15.38
CA ASP A 113 5.00 1.55 16.50
C ASP A 113 5.22 0.09 16.07
N LYS A 114 4.71 -0.30 14.90
CA LYS A 114 4.90 -1.62 14.27
C LYS A 114 5.98 -1.65 13.19
N GLY A 115 6.67 -0.53 12.96
CA GLY A 115 7.76 -0.44 12.00
C GLY A 115 7.41 0.25 10.70
N ALA A 116 6.18 0.76 10.53
CA ALA A 116 5.87 1.60 9.37
C ALA A 116 6.63 2.94 9.45
N VAL A 117 6.97 3.49 8.29
CA VAL A 117 7.53 4.84 8.17
C VAL A 117 6.60 5.72 7.35
N THR A 118 6.60 7.03 7.60
CA THR A 118 5.85 7.98 6.77
C THR A 118 6.70 8.48 5.60
N ALA A 119 6.06 8.71 4.46
CA ALA A 119 6.69 9.31 3.31
C ALA A 119 5.72 10.20 2.52
N LEU A 120 6.29 11.23 1.88
CA LEU A 120 5.58 12.18 1.05
C LEU A 120 5.63 11.76 -0.42
N LEU A 121 4.48 11.77 -1.10
CA LEU A 121 4.36 11.44 -2.53
C LEU A 121 4.12 12.71 -3.36
N GLY A 122 5.21 13.39 -3.70
CA GLY A 122 5.19 14.67 -4.41
C GLY A 122 4.79 15.84 -3.50
N ASN A 123 4.76 17.05 -4.06
CA ASN A 123 4.58 18.28 -3.29
C ASN A 123 3.11 18.66 -3.06
N HIS A 124 2.18 17.90 -3.64
CA HIS A 124 0.75 18.15 -3.57
C HIS A 124 0.04 16.94 -2.99
N VAL A 125 -1.01 17.19 -2.22
CA VAL A 125 -1.88 16.14 -1.69
C VAL A 125 -2.58 15.45 -2.87
N LEU A 126 -2.29 14.16 -3.07
CA LEU A 126 -2.94 13.34 -4.08
C LEU A 126 -4.25 12.77 -3.53
N ARG A 127 -5.25 12.65 -4.41
CA ARG A 127 -6.48 11.90 -4.09
C ARG A 127 -6.14 10.44 -3.81
N SER A 128 -6.88 9.80 -2.90
CA SER A 128 -6.69 8.38 -2.55
C SER A 128 -6.70 7.46 -3.77
N SER A 129 -7.52 7.75 -4.79
CA SER A 129 -7.58 7.01 -6.05
C SER A 129 -6.29 7.09 -6.90
N THR A 130 -5.47 8.11 -6.69
CA THR A 130 -4.26 8.40 -7.47
C THR A 130 -2.99 8.04 -6.70
N ALA A 131 -2.98 8.25 -5.37
CA ALA A 131 -1.82 8.01 -4.52
C ALA A 131 -1.30 6.56 -4.63
N GLY A 132 -2.21 5.56 -4.57
CA GLY A 132 -1.83 4.15 -4.68
C GLY A 132 -1.14 3.81 -6.01
N PRO A 133 -1.78 4.03 -7.17
CA PRO A 133 -1.16 3.77 -8.48
C PRO A 133 0.17 4.51 -8.68
N ALA A 134 0.25 5.79 -8.32
CA ALA A 134 1.49 6.58 -8.46
C ALA A 134 2.62 6.02 -7.59
N ALA A 135 2.33 5.64 -6.35
CA ALA A 135 3.31 5.03 -5.46
C ALA A 135 3.83 3.68 -5.96
N VAL A 136 2.95 2.83 -6.50
CA VAL A 136 3.35 1.53 -7.06
C VAL A 136 4.26 1.71 -8.27
N VAL A 137 3.98 2.69 -9.13
CA VAL A 137 4.83 3.01 -10.28
C VAL A 137 6.22 3.45 -9.82
N LEU A 138 6.28 4.42 -8.90
CA LEU A 138 7.54 4.94 -8.39
C LEU A 138 8.35 3.86 -7.66
N ALA A 139 7.69 3.04 -6.83
CA ALA A 139 8.33 1.94 -6.13
C ALA A 139 8.86 0.86 -7.08
N SER A 140 8.11 0.52 -8.14
CA SER A 140 8.54 -0.48 -9.11
C SER A 140 9.77 -0.03 -9.91
N ASP A 141 9.84 1.25 -10.26
CA ASP A 141 10.98 1.85 -10.94
C ASP A 141 12.22 1.90 -10.04
N ILE A 142 12.09 2.53 -8.86
CA ILE A 142 13.21 2.73 -7.93
C ILE A 142 13.79 1.39 -7.46
N LEU A 143 12.92 0.45 -7.08
CA LEU A 143 13.32 -0.86 -6.58
C LEU A 143 13.76 -1.83 -7.69
N GLY A 144 13.89 -1.36 -8.93
CA GLY A 144 14.40 -2.15 -10.05
C GLY A 144 13.47 -3.29 -10.48
N ARG A 145 12.19 -3.27 -10.12
CA ARG A 145 11.22 -4.31 -10.51
C ARG A 145 11.01 -4.39 -12.03
N TRP A 146 11.28 -3.29 -12.72
CA TRP A 146 11.21 -3.19 -14.17
C TRP A 146 12.58 -3.10 -14.84
N ALA A 147 13.68 -3.15 -14.07
CA ALA A 147 15.00 -3.23 -14.66
C ALA A 147 15.05 -4.49 -15.52
N ALA A 148 15.38 -4.33 -16.81
CA ALA A 148 15.55 -5.47 -17.68
C ALA A 148 16.59 -6.41 -17.03
N THR A 149 16.24 -7.68 -16.83
CA THR A 149 17.27 -8.71 -16.82
C THR A 149 18.06 -8.51 -18.10
N ALA A 150 19.36 -8.23 -17.99
CA ALA A 150 20.23 -8.05 -19.15
C ALA A 150 19.98 -9.19 -20.16
N PRO A 151 19.97 -8.90 -21.47
CA PRO A 151 19.73 -9.91 -22.50
C PRO A 151 20.73 -11.07 -22.42
#